data_AF-A0A2D9VFF0-F1
#
_entry.id   AF-A0A2D9VFF0-F1
#
_cell.length_a   1.000
_cell.length_b   1.000
_cell.length_c   1.000
_cell.angle_alpha   90.00
_cell.angle_beta   90.00
_cell.angle_gamma   90.00
#
_symmetry.space_group_name_H-M   'P 1'
#
loop_
_entity.id
_entity.type
_entity.pdbx_description
1 polymer ?
#
loop_
_entity_poly.entity_id
_entity_poly.type
_entity_poly.pdbx_seq_one_letter_code
_entity_poly.pdbx_strand_id
1 'polypeptide(L)'
;MKRILLLIYLTFVFPVGEAGAIFLLIAPGASAAGTGEAQVAKANDAYASYYNPAGLGFQNQAGMAGMHVNWLPNLADDLYYEFLAYKQPMKGMDGTLGGHLIYLNLGEQMGMDEMGRETGQFKSYMWALALGYGTKISNSSSVG
;
A
#
# COMPACT_ATOMS: atom_id res chain seq x y z
N MET A 1 1.70 66.79 -4.92
CA MET A 1 2.37 65.63 -4.27
C MET A 1 1.55 64.39 -4.57
N LYS A 2 2.01 63.48 -5.44
CA LYS A 2 1.29 62.24 -5.77
C LYS A 2 1.81 61.12 -4.86
N ARG A 3 0.93 60.55 -4.02
CA ARG A 3 1.25 59.39 -3.18
C ARG A 3 0.96 58.13 -4.00
N ILE A 4 1.99 57.33 -4.28
CA ILE A 4 1.84 56.01 -4.91
C ILE A 4 1.55 55.02 -3.79
N LEU A 5 0.40 54.36 -3.84
CA LEU A 5 0.05 53.25 -2.94
C LEU A 5 0.52 51.94 -3.59
N LEU A 6 1.40 51.21 -2.91
CA LEU A 6 1.86 49.88 -3.33
C LEU A 6 0.96 48.84 -2.65
N LEU A 7 0.14 48.13 -3.42
CA LEU A 7 -0.65 46.99 -2.94
C LEU A 7 0.14 45.71 -3.17
N ILE A 8 0.54 45.05 -2.08
CA ILE A 8 1.21 43.73 -2.11
C ILE A 8 0.12 42.66 -1.98
N TYR A 9 -0.06 41.86 -3.03
CA TYR A 9 -0.90 40.66 -3.00
C TYR A 9 -0.09 39.50 -2.41
N LEU A 10 -0.45 39.02 -1.21
CA LEU A 10 0.07 37.76 -0.67
C LEU A 10 -0.85 36.61 -1.13
N THR A 11 -0.36 35.73 -2.01
CA THR A 11 -1.02 34.46 -2.30
C THR A 11 -0.35 33.34 -1.52
N PHE A 12 -1.12 32.57 -0.75
CA PHE A 12 -0.66 31.33 -0.16
C PHE A 12 -0.53 30.27 -1.26
N VAL A 13 0.69 29.76 -1.48
CA VAL A 13 0.91 28.59 -2.32
C VAL A 13 0.83 27.37 -1.43
N PHE A 14 -0.15 26.49 -1.68
CA PHE A 14 -0.24 25.17 -1.05
C PHE A 14 0.40 24.15 -2.01
N PRO A 15 1.69 23.80 -1.86
CA PRO A 15 2.25 22.70 -2.64
C PRO A 15 1.53 21.42 -2.23
N VAL A 16 0.79 20.82 -3.15
CA VAL A 16 0.22 19.48 -2.97
C VAL A 16 1.34 18.50 -3.28
N GLY A 17 1.82 17.78 -2.26
CA GLY A 17 2.71 16.65 -2.48
C GLY A 17 1.92 15.52 -3.13
N GLU A 18 2.19 15.20 -4.39
CA GLU A 18 1.61 14.04 -5.05
C GLU A 18 2.34 12.77 -4.59
N ALA A 19 1.58 11.79 -4.11
CA ALA A 19 2.15 10.49 -3.77
C ALA A 19 2.58 9.77 -5.06
N GLY A 20 3.85 9.37 -5.14
CA GLY A 20 4.38 8.66 -6.32
C GLY A 20 3.99 7.17 -6.39
N ALA A 21 3.51 6.58 -5.30
CA ALA A 21 3.22 5.15 -5.18
C ALA A 21 1.81 4.91 -4.59
N ILE A 22 0.79 5.50 -5.19
CA ILE A 22 -0.61 5.44 -4.72
C ILE A 22 -1.12 4.01 -4.61
N PHE A 23 -0.61 3.07 -5.42
CA PHE A 23 -0.98 1.66 -5.37
C PHE A 23 -0.74 1.00 -3.99
N LEU A 24 0.13 1.57 -3.15
CA LEU A 24 0.34 1.12 -1.76
C LEU A 24 -0.88 1.33 -0.88
N LEU A 25 -1.84 2.17 -1.29
CA LEU A 25 -3.08 2.43 -0.56
C LEU A 25 -4.20 1.46 -0.94
N ILE A 26 -4.00 0.60 -1.95
CA ILE A 26 -4.99 -0.41 -2.32
C ILE A 26 -4.99 -1.48 -1.23
N ALA A 27 -6.05 -1.47 -0.43
CA ALA A 27 -6.17 -2.29 0.77
C ALA A 27 -6.42 -3.77 0.42
N PRO A 28 -5.61 -4.71 0.95
CA PRO A 28 -5.74 -6.13 0.67
C PRO A 28 -6.66 -6.86 1.66
N GLY A 29 -7.44 -7.81 1.15
CA GLY A 29 -8.22 -8.79 1.91
C GLY A 29 -9.72 -8.55 1.87
N ALA A 30 -10.48 -9.58 1.51
CA ALA A 30 -11.94 -9.51 1.41
C ALA A 30 -12.62 -9.14 2.75
N SER A 31 -12.11 -9.65 3.88
CA SER A 31 -12.62 -9.28 5.20
C SER A 31 -12.37 -7.81 5.52
N ALA A 32 -11.23 -7.26 5.06
CA ALA A 32 -10.92 -5.86 5.27
C ALA A 32 -11.87 -4.99 4.46
N ALA A 33 -12.04 -5.29 3.17
CA ALA A 33 -13.00 -4.61 2.29
C ALA A 33 -14.42 -4.64 2.87
N GLY A 34 -14.89 -5.79 3.36
CA GLY A 34 -16.22 -5.93 3.98
C GLY A 34 -16.42 -5.11 5.26
N THR A 35 -15.34 -4.72 5.93
CA THR A 35 -15.37 -3.88 7.14
C THR A 35 -15.05 -2.41 6.88
N GLY A 36 -14.93 -1.99 5.61
CA GLY A 36 -14.48 -0.63 5.28
C GLY A 36 -13.03 -0.38 5.72
N GLU A 37 -12.17 -1.39 5.55
CA GLU A 37 -10.73 -1.36 5.85
C GLU A 37 -10.38 -1.15 7.35
N ALA A 38 -11.36 -1.37 8.24
CA ALA A 38 -11.19 -1.26 9.69
C ALA A 38 -10.41 -2.46 10.29
N GLN A 39 -9.12 -2.57 9.96
CA GLN A 39 -8.27 -3.72 10.35
C GLN A 39 -7.13 -3.38 11.31
N VAL A 40 -6.90 -2.10 11.66
CA VAL A 40 -5.75 -1.67 12.50
C VAL A 40 -5.68 -2.42 13.85
N ALA A 41 -6.83 -2.74 14.43
CA ALA A 41 -6.91 -3.47 15.71
C ALA A 41 -6.92 -5.01 15.55
N LYS A 42 -6.95 -5.52 14.31
CA LYS A 42 -6.93 -6.96 14.04
C LYS A 42 -5.49 -7.46 14.04
N ALA A 43 -5.11 -8.11 15.14
CA ALA A 43 -3.72 -8.51 15.40
C ALA A 43 -3.45 -10.00 15.19
N ASN A 44 -4.31 -10.75 14.50
CA ASN A 44 -4.27 -12.22 14.50
C ASN A 44 -3.97 -12.89 13.15
N ASP A 45 -3.65 -12.15 12.09
CA ASP A 45 -3.35 -12.71 10.77
C ASP A 45 -2.15 -12.06 10.05
N ALA A 46 -1.77 -12.61 8.89
CA ALA A 46 -0.63 -12.15 8.11
C ALA A 46 -0.85 -10.75 7.46
N TYR A 47 -2.10 -10.28 7.34
CA TYR A 47 -2.41 -8.93 6.86
C TYR A 47 -1.94 -7.85 7.83
N ALA A 48 -1.61 -8.20 9.09
CA ALA A 48 -0.97 -7.27 10.03
C ALA A 48 0.28 -6.60 9.44
N SER A 49 1.04 -7.26 8.57
CA SER A 49 2.21 -6.64 7.91
C SER A 49 1.85 -5.43 7.04
N TYR A 50 0.60 -5.32 6.54
CA TYR A 50 0.09 -4.18 5.79
C TYR A 50 -0.63 -3.18 6.71
N TYR A 51 -1.54 -3.64 7.55
CA TYR A 51 -2.41 -2.75 8.34
C TYR A 51 -1.77 -2.23 9.62
N ASN A 52 -1.01 -3.06 10.34
CA ASN A 52 -0.40 -2.73 11.62
C ASN A 52 0.70 -3.74 12.02
N PRO A 53 1.97 -3.49 11.68
CA PRO A 53 3.08 -4.39 12.02
C PRO A 53 3.25 -4.67 13.51
N ALA A 54 2.83 -3.76 14.40
CA ALA A 54 2.82 -4.01 15.84
C ALA A 54 1.95 -5.22 16.23
N GLY A 55 0.88 -5.49 15.46
CA GLY A 55 0.04 -6.67 15.65
C GLY A 55 0.81 -7.99 15.55
N LEU A 56 1.93 -8.04 14.82
CA LEU A 56 2.78 -9.23 14.72
C LEU A 56 3.32 -9.68 16.09
N GLY A 57 3.57 -8.75 17.02
CA GLY A 57 4.10 -9.07 18.35
C GLY A 57 3.18 -9.97 19.19
N PHE A 58 1.88 -10.00 18.91
CA PHE A 58 0.92 -10.89 19.57
C PHE A 58 0.72 -12.23 18.86
N GLN A 59 1.31 -12.41 17.68
CA GLN A 59 1.11 -13.61 16.87
C GLN A 59 2.18 -14.65 17.17
N ASN A 60 1.76 -15.87 17.47
CA ASN A 60 2.64 -16.96 17.91
C ASN A 60 2.61 -18.18 16.99
N GLN A 61 1.98 -18.05 15.81
CA GLN A 61 1.92 -19.10 14.80
C GLN A 61 2.33 -18.56 13.43
N ALA A 62 3.01 -19.40 12.66
CA ALA A 62 3.29 -19.14 11.25
C ALA A 62 1.97 -19.00 10.48
N GLY A 63 1.95 -18.19 9.42
CA GLY A 63 0.78 -18.09 8.58
C GLY A 63 1.05 -17.32 7.31
N MET A 64 0.17 -17.49 6.33
CA MET A 64 0.19 -16.77 5.08
C MET A 64 -1.21 -16.29 4.74
N ALA A 65 -1.28 -15.24 3.93
CA ALA A 65 -2.52 -14.74 3.36
C ALA A 65 -2.26 -14.30 1.92
N GLY A 66 -3.25 -14.47 1.05
CA GLY A 66 -3.16 -14.07 -0.34
C GLY A 66 -4.48 -13.50 -0.84
N MET A 67 -4.40 -12.59 -1.80
CA MET A 67 -5.55 -12.03 -2.50
C MET A 67 -5.19 -11.76 -3.95
N HIS A 68 -6.10 -12.14 -4.84
CA HIS A 68 -6.14 -11.71 -6.24
C HIS A 68 -7.43 -10.93 -6.47
N VAL A 69 -7.37 -9.82 -7.21
CA VAL A 69 -8.56 -9.09 -7.65
C VAL A 69 -8.34 -8.47 -9.04
N ASN A 70 -9.32 -8.61 -9.93
CA ASN A 70 -9.39 -7.83 -11.15
C ASN A 70 -9.63 -6.36 -10.77
N TRP A 71 -8.69 -5.49 -11.11
CA TRP A 71 -8.72 -4.10 -10.67
C TRP A 71 -9.40 -3.25 -11.74
N LEU A 72 -10.44 -2.49 -11.37
CA LEU A 72 -11.15 -1.62 -12.33
C LEU A 72 -11.53 -2.33 -13.65
N PRO A 73 -12.31 -3.44 -13.62
CA PRO A 73 -12.62 -4.23 -14.82
C PRO A 73 -13.42 -3.47 -15.89
N ASN A 74 -14.03 -2.33 -15.52
CA ASN A 74 -14.72 -1.43 -16.46
C ASN A 74 -13.76 -0.47 -17.18
N LEU A 75 -12.48 -0.40 -16.77
CA LEU A 75 -11.45 0.41 -17.40
C LEU A 75 -10.61 -0.43 -18.37
N ALA A 76 -10.14 -1.60 -17.93
CA ALA A 76 -9.41 -2.56 -18.73
C ALA A 76 -9.69 -3.98 -18.21
N ASP A 77 -9.68 -4.97 -19.10
CA ASP A 77 -10.01 -6.36 -18.79
C ASP A 77 -8.81 -7.17 -18.27
N ASP A 78 -7.59 -6.67 -18.45
CA ASP A 78 -6.33 -7.33 -18.08
C ASP A 78 -5.62 -6.69 -16.87
N LEU A 79 -6.29 -5.78 -16.17
CA LEU A 79 -5.78 -5.10 -14.98
C LEU A 79 -6.06 -5.93 -13.71
N TYR A 80 -5.03 -6.24 -12.92
CA TYR A 80 -5.20 -7.04 -11.70
C TYR A 80 -4.20 -6.67 -10.60
N TYR A 81 -4.62 -6.90 -9.36
CA TYR A 81 -3.85 -6.66 -8.15
C TYR A 81 -3.69 -7.95 -7.36
N GLU A 82 -2.45 -8.23 -6.99
CA GLU A 82 -2.03 -9.37 -6.18
C GLU A 82 -1.44 -8.89 -4.86
N PHE A 83 -1.80 -9.59 -3.79
CA PHE A 83 -1.19 -9.43 -2.48
C PHE A 83 -0.82 -10.79 -1.92
N LEU A 84 0.39 -10.92 -1.40
CA LEU A 84 0.85 -12.11 -0.68
C LEU A 84 1.55 -11.68 0.61
N ALA A 85 1.08 -12.14 1.75
CA ALA A 85 1.70 -11.90 3.05
C ALA A 85 2.10 -13.19 3.73
N TYR A 86 3.19 -13.11 4.50
CA TYR A 86 3.68 -14.20 5.33
C TYR A 86 4.12 -13.68 6.69
N LYS A 87 4.01 -14.53 7.71
CA LYS A 87 4.50 -14.27 9.06
C LYS A 87 5.12 -15.53 9.66
N GLN A 88 6.14 -15.33 10.48
CA GLN A 88 6.89 -16.38 11.15
C GLN A 88 7.34 -15.93 12.54
N PRO A 89 6.81 -16.57 13.60
CA PRO A 89 7.34 -16.41 14.96
C PRO A 89 8.80 -16.85 15.02
N MET A 90 9.66 -16.03 15.59
CA MET A 90 11.09 -16.33 15.68
C MET A 90 11.38 -17.21 16.89
N LYS A 91 12.00 -18.37 16.66
CA LYS A 91 12.48 -19.22 17.76
C LYS A 91 13.63 -18.51 18.47
N GLY A 92 13.52 -18.32 19.78
CA GLY A 92 14.56 -17.70 20.62
C GLY A 92 14.49 -16.17 20.73
N MET A 93 13.52 -15.52 20.09
CA MET A 93 13.24 -14.09 20.25
C MET A 93 11.75 -13.91 20.57
N ASP A 94 11.39 -12.99 21.48
CA ASP A 94 9.98 -12.73 21.81
C ASP A 94 9.32 -11.84 20.75
N GLY A 95 9.10 -12.39 19.56
CA GLY A 95 8.43 -11.68 18.47
C GLY A 95 8.32 -12.45 17.16
N THR A 96 7.75 -11.79 16.17
CA THR A 96 7.34 -12.39 14.90
C THR A 96 7.78 -11.51 13.75
N LEU A 97 8.48 -12.13 12.79
CA LEU A 97 8.73 -11.52 11.50
C LEU A 97 7.47 -11.61 10.65
N GLY A 98 7.21 -10.57 9.87
CA GLY A 98 6.14 -10.55 8.90
C GLY A 98 6.53 -9.71 7.70
N GLY A 99 5.80 -9.89 6.61
CA GLY A 99 6.03 -9.12 5.40
C GLY A 99 5.01 -9.46 4.35
N HIS A 100 5.01 -8.62 3.31
CA HIS A 100 4.12 -8.81 2.18
C HIS A 100 4.73 -8.31 0.87
N LEU A 101 4.23 -8.87 -0.22
CA LEU A 101 4.46 -8.47 -1.59
C LEU A 101 3.15 -7.94 -2.16
N ILE A 102 3.21 -6.76 -2.76
CA ILE A 102 2.17 -6.19 -3.61
C ILE A 102 2.65 -6.28 -5.05
N TYR A 103 1.78 -6.70 -5.96
CA TYR A 103 2.00 -6.61 -7.39
C TYR A 103 0.73 -6.09 -8.08
N LEU A 104 0.85 -5.02 -8.85
CA LEU A 104 -0.22 -4.42 -9.64
C LEU A 104 0.15 -4.49 -11.11
N ASN A 105 -0.60 -5.27 -11.88
CA ASN A 105 -0.51 -5.29 -13.33
C ASN A 105 -1.33 -4.13 -13.90
N LEU A 106 -0.69 -3.27 -14.70
CA LEU A 106 -1.34 -2.12 -15.34
C LEU A 106 -1.84 -2.41 -16.76
N GLY A 107 -1.90 -3.69 -17.13
CA GLY A 107 -2.44 -4.12 -18.42
C GLY A 107 -1.55 -3.73 -19.61
N GLU A 108 -2.07 -3.99 -20.81
CA GLU A 108 -1.48 -3.61 -22.08
C GLU A 108 -1.95 -2.22 -22.52
N GLN A 109 -1.01 -1.39 -22.98
CA GLN A 109 -1.25 0.00 -23.36
C GLN A 109 -0.61 0.29 -24.73
N MET A 110 -1.26 1.14 -25.52
CA MET A 110 -0.70 1.64 -26.78
C MET A 110 0.25 2.81 -26.50
N GLY A 111 1.51 2.67 -26.90
CA GLY A 111 2.49 3.75 -26.86
C GLY A 111 2.23 4.78 -27.96
N MET A 112 2.46 6.06 -27.62
CA MET A 112 2.36 7.20 -28.51
C MET A 112 3.68 7.96 -28.53
N ASP A 113 4.15 8.36 -29.71
CA ASP A 113 5.31 9.26 -29.85
C ASP A 113 4.94 10.73 -29.59
N GLU A 114 5.92 11.63 -29.65
CA GLU A 114 5.72 13.07 -29.43
C GLU A 114 4.79 13.75 -30.45
N MET A 115 4.53 13.08 -31.58
CA MET A 115 3.62 13.52 -32.63
C MET A 115 2.25 12.85 -32.52
N GLY A 116 2.02 12.01 -31.50
CA GLY A 116 0.77 11.27 -31.26
C GLY A 116 0.57 10.07 -32.19
N ARG A 117 1.64 9.54 -32.79
CA ARG A 117 1.59 8.33 -33.63
C ARG A 117 1.82 7.10 -32.76
N GLU A 118 1.07 6.04 -33.05
CA GLU A 118 1.21 4.75 -32.37
C GLU A 118 2.60 4.16 -32.60
N THR A 119 3.28 3.75 -31.53
CA THR A 119 4.61 3.13 -31.59
C THR A 119 4.56 1.61 -31.39
N GLY A 120 3.54 1.12 -30.68
CA GLY A 120 3.36 -0.28 -30.33
C GLY A 120 2.83 -0.48 -28.92
N GLN A 121 2.50 -1.74 -28.61
CA GLN A 121 1.95 -2.09 -27.30
C GLN A 121 3.03 -2.35 -26.27
N PHE A 122 2.80 -1.92 -25.04
CA PHE A 122 3.67 -2.20 -23.90
C PHE A 122 2.84 -2.53 -22.66
N LYS A 123 3.48 -3.23 -21.71
CA LYS A 123 2.88 -3.57 -20.41
C LYS A 123 3.64 -2.86 -19.31
N SER A 124 2.90 -2.41 -18.31
CA SER A 124 3.46 -1.77 -17.12
C SER A 124 3.03 -2.52 -15.86
N TYR A 125 3.85 -2.46 -14.83
CA TYR A 125 3.56 -3.08 -13.54
C TYR A 125 4.18 -2.27 -12.41
N MET A 126 3.59 -2.38 -11.22
CA MET A 126 4.12 -1.81 -9.98
C MET A 126 4.24 -2.93 -8.96
N TRP A 127 5.26 -2.87 -8.10
CA TRP A 127 5.43 -3.83 -7.02
C TRP A 127 6.03 -3.18 -5.78
N ALA A 128 5.75 -3.76 -4.63
CA ALA A 128 6.34 -3.37 -3.36
C ALA A 128 6.56 -4.58 -2.47
N LEU A 129 7.73 -4.62 -1.82
CA LEU A 129 8.06 -5.59 -0.81
C LEU A 129 8.21 -4.89 0.54
N ALA A 130 7.49 -5.37 1.55
CA ALA A 130 7.59 -4.90 2.92
C ALA A 130 8.01 -6.04 3.84
N LEU A 131 8.89 -5.74 4.78
CA LEU A 131 9.31 -6.62 5.87
C LEU A 131 9.20 -5.84 7.18
N GLY A 132 8.77 -6.52 8.23
CA GLY A 132 8.60 -5.96 9.56
C GLY A 132 8.80 -7.01 10.64
N TYR A 133 9.00 -6.55 11.87
CA TYR A 133 9.17 -7.39 13.04
C TYR A 133 8.35 -6.81 14.18
N GLY A 134 7.42 -7.59 14.73
CA GLY A 134 6.66 -7.18 15.91
C GLY A 134 7.12 -7.90 17.16
N THR A 135 7.17 -7.17 18.28
CA THR A 135 7.48 -7.70 19.62
C THR A 135 6.60 -7.07 20.69
N LYS A 136 6.34 -7.81 21.78
CA LYS A 136 5.60 -7.29 22.92
C LYS A 136 6.48 -6.35 23.74
N ILE A 137 5.91 -5.22 24.14
CA ILE A 137 6.47 -4.34 25.18
C ILE A 137 5.91 -4.76 26.54
N SER A 138 4.65 -5.23 26.56
CA SER A 138 3.95 -5.69 27.77
C SER A 138 2.97 -6.81 27.41
N ASN A 139 2.22 -7.30 28.39
CA ASN A 139 1.15 -8.28 28.16
C ASN A 139 -0.01 -7.72 27.30
N SER A 140 -0.11 -6.40 27.15
CA SER A 140 -1.21 -5.73 26.43
C SER A 140 -0.74 -4.76 25.34
N SER A 141 0.57 -4.61 25.13
CA SER A 141 1.11 -3.66 24.15
C SER A 141 2.29 -4.25 23.41
N SER A 142 2.40 -3.90 22.13
CA SER A 142 3.46 -4.34 21.22
C SER A 142 3.90 -3.18 20.32
N VAL A 143 5.06 -3.35 19.70
CA VAL A 143 5.62 -2.46 18.68
C VAL A 143 6.05 -3.31 17.49
N GLY A 144 6.04 -2.73 16.29
CA GLY A 144 6.57 -3.38 15.09
C GLY A 144 6.65 -2.44 13.91
#